data_AF-A0A7W0G2Z0-F1
#
_entry.id   AF-A0A7W0G2Z0-F1
#
_cell.length_a   1.000
_cell.length_b   1.000
_cell.length_c   1.000
_cell.angle_alpha   90.00
_cell.angle_beta   90.00
_cell.angle_gamma   90.00
#
_symmetry.space_group_name_H-M   'P 1'
#
loop_
_entity.id
_entity.type
_entity.pdbx_description
1 polymer ?
#
loop_
_entity_poly.entity_id
_entity_poly.type
_entity_poly.pdbx_seq_one_letter_code
_entity_poly.pdbx_strand_id
1 'polypeptide(L)' 'MKLGDVLRKWRRASDLNVREAAALLGVSHGTLSRIERGEKMDGETLAKILAWLLSK' A
#
# COMPACT_ATOMS: atom_id res chain seq x y z
N MET A 1 -3.76 4.10 -10.94
CA MET A 1 -4.82 3.08 -10.70
C MET A 1 -5.68 3.52 -9.52
N LYS A 2 -7.01 3.39 -9.56
CA LYS A 2 -7.92 3.79 -8.46
C LYS A 2 -7.54 3.16 -7.10
N LEU A 3 -7.03 1.92 -7.12
CA LEU A 3 -6.55 1.23 -5.92
C LEU A 3 -5.39 1.96 -5.22
N GLY A 4 -4.47 2.58 -5.96
CA GLY A 4 -3.35 3.32 -5.37
C GLY A 4 -3.81 4.49 -4.50
N ASP A 5 -4.81 5.23 -4.97
CA ASP A 5 -5.43 6.32 -4.20
C ASP A 5 -6.18 5.81 -2.97
N VAL A 6 -6.90 4.69 -3.09
CA VAL A 6 -7.57 4.03 -1.95
C VAL A 6 -6.54 3.64 -0.90
N LEU A 7 -5.44 3.01 -1.31
CA LEU A 7 -4.36 2.60 -0.43
C LEU A 7 -3.74 3.80 0.32
N ARG A 8 -3.45 4.88 -0.41
CA ARG A 8 -2.92 6.12 0.17
C ARG A 8 -3.86 6.72 1.22
N LYS A 9 -5.16 6.74 0.94
CA LYS A 9 -6.17 7.27 1.87
C LYS A 9 -6.30 6.38 3.10
N TRP A 10 -6.34 5.06 2.91
CA TRP A 10 -6.38 4.09 4.00
C TRP A 10 -5.18 4.24 4.93
N ARG A 11 -3.96 4.30 4.36
CA ARG A 11 -2.73 4.51 5.14
C ARG A 11 -2.77 5.77 5.99
N ARG A 12 -3.26 6.88 5.42
CA ARG A 12 -3.42 8.15 6.16
C ARG A 12 -4.47 8.05 7.26
N ALA A 13 -5.57 7.34 7.02
CA ALA A 13 -6.59 7.08 8.03
C ALA A 13 -6.09 6.16 9.16
N SER A 14 -5.06 5.34 8.89
CA SER A 14 -4.32 4.55 9.87
C SER A 14 -3.18 5.30 10.57
N ASP A 15 -3.00 6.60 10.30
CA ASP A 15 -1.92 7.44 10.83
C ASP A 15 -0.50 6.92 10.57
N LEU A 16 -0.31 6.23 9.44
CA LEU A 16 0.99 5.69 9.05
C LEU A 16 1.67 6.57 7.99
N ASN A 17 2.97 6.78 8.14
CA ASN A 17 3.80 7.27 7.06
C ASN A 17 4.07 6.15 6.03
N VAL A 18 4.60 6.51 4.86
CA VAL A 18 4.82 5.53 3.77
C VAL A 18 5.84 4.46 4.16
N ARG A 19 6.85 4.79 4.99
CA ARG A 19 7.88 3.82 5.40
C ARG A 19 7.30 2.78 6.37
N GLU A 20 6.50 3.22 7.33
CA GLU A 20 5.84 2.33 8.29
C GLU A 20 4.88 1.37 7.59
N ALA A 21 4.01 1.89 6.71
CA ALA A 21 3.09 1.05 5.96
C ALA A 21 3.81 0.07 5.01
N ALA A 22 4.90 0.51 4.38
CA ALA A 22 5.71 -0.36 3.53
C ALA A 22 6.36 -1.49 4.36
N ALA A 23 6.84 -1.18 5.57
CA ALA A 23 7.38 -2.19 6.49
C ALA A 23 6.31 -3.20 6.92
N LEU A 24 5.10 -2.75 7.25
CA LEU A 24 3.97 -3.64 7.57
C LEU A 24 3.59 -4.56 6.40
N LEU A 25 3.61 -4.02 5.18
CA LEU A 25 3.32 -4.78 3.95
C LEU A 25 4.48 -5.67 3.51
N GLY A 26 5.68 -5.55 4.11
CA GLY A 26 6.87 -6.29 3.67
C GLY A 26 7.34 -5.89 2.26
N VAL A 27 7.23 -4.61 1.91
CA VAL A 27 7.69 -4.05 0.62
C VAL A 27 8.61 -2.84 0.83
N SER A 28 9.35 -2.44 -0.20
CA SER A 28 10.14 -1.21 -0.12
C SER A 28 9.24 0.04 -0.09
N HIS A 29 9.69 1.08 0.62
CA HIS A 29 9.04 2.40 0.59
C HIS A 29 8.85 2.93 -0.85
N GLY A 30 9.85 2.72 -1.72
CA GLY A 30 9.78 3.14 -3.12
C GLY A 30 8.68 2.41 -3.88
N THR A 31 8.52 1.10 -3.65
CA THR A 31 7.44 0.29 -4.22
C THR A 31 6.08 0.82 -3.80
N LEU A 32 5.86 1.02 -2.49
CA LEU A 32 4.58 1.53 -2.00
C LEU A 32 4.29 2.95 -2.54
N SER A 33 5.30 3.82 -2.58
CA SER A 33 5.15 5.18 -3.10
C SER A 33 4.77 5.21 -4.59
N ARG A 34 5.35 4.34 -5.42
CA ARG A 34 4.99 4.20 -6.85
C ARG A 34 3.56 3.70 -7.01
N ILE A 35 3.18 2.71 -6.22
CA ILE A 35 1.82 2.15 -6.19
C ILE A 35 0.78 3.20 -5.80
N GLU A 36 1.04 4.00 -4.77
CA GLU A 36 0.14 5.07 -4.34
C GLU A 36 -0.02 6.17 -5.41
N ARG A 37 0.97 6.36 -6.27
CA ARG A 37 0.87 7.23 -7.46
C ARG A 37 0.20 6.55 -8.66
N GLY A 38 -0.15 5.28 -8.53
CA GLY A 38 -0.94 4.54 -9.50
C GLY A 38 -0.14 3.72 -10.51
N GLU A 39 1.16 3.52 -10.28
CA GLU A 39 1.96 2.57 -11.05
C GLU A 39 1.48 1.12 -10.86
N LYS A 40 1.87 0.24 -11.79
CA LYS A 40 1.54 -1.17 -11.74
C LYS A 40 2.28 -1.88 -10.60
N MET A 41 1.66 -2.92 -10.06
CA MET A 41 2.24 -3.85 -9.09
C MET A 41 2.08 -5.27 -9.62
N ASP A 42 2.86 -6.20 -9.08
CA ASP A 42 2.67 -7.62 -9.29
C ASP A 42 1.54 -8.18 -8.40
N GLY A 43 1.16 -9.44 -8.67
CA GLY A 43 0.10 -10.13 -7.93
C GLY A 43 0.45 -10.37 -6.45
N GLU A 44 1.74 -10.59 -6.14
CA GLU A 44 2.18 -10.81 -4.76
C GLU A 44 1.99 -9.54 -3.91
N THR A 45 2.41 -8.39 -4.44
CA THR A 45 2.23 -7.10 -3.77
C THR A 45 0.75 -6.76 -3.63
N LEU A 46 -0.06 -7.06 -4.65
CA LEU A 46 -1.51 -6.90 -4.57
C LEU A 46 -2.11 -7.75 -3.44
N ALA A 47 -1.70 -9.01 -3.31
CA ALA A 47 -2.18 -9.89 -2.24
C ALA A 47 -1.83 -9.36 -0.84
N LYS A 48 -0.60 -8.86 -0.64
CA LYS A 48 -0.16 -8.24 0.63
C LYS A 48 -1.00 -7.00 0.97
N ILE A 49 -1.25 -6.15 -0.01
CA ILE A 49 -2.11 -4.96 0.13
C ILE A 49 -3.53 -5.37 0.51
N LEU A 50 -4.13 -6.33 -0.20
CA LEU A 50 -5.49 -6.80 0.09
C LEU A 50 -5.59 -7.42 1.48
N ALA A 51 -4.62 -8.26 1.88
CA ALA A 51 -4.58 -8.85 3.21
C ALA A 51 -4.55 -7.77 4.30
N TRP A 52 -3.76 -6.70 4.11
CA TRP A 52 -3.70 -5.59 5.06
C TRP A 52 -4.97 -4.75 5.10
N LEU A 53 -5.59 -4.47 3.94
CA LEU A 53 -6.85 -3.72 3.89
C LEU A 53 -8.00 -4.48 4.54
N LEU A 54 -7.98 -5.81 4.44
CA LEU A 54 -9.02 -6.71 4.96
C LEU A 54 -8.71 -7.27 6.35
N SER A 55 -7.58 -6.91 6.97
CA SER A 55 -7.24 -7.39 8.33
C SER A 55 -7.98 -6.65 9.44
N LYS A 56 -9.11 -6.01 9.13
CA LYS A 56 -10.01 -5.35 10.07
C LYS A 56 -11.28 -6.15 10.24
#